data_AF-A0A7S0TSA1-F1
#
_entry.id   AF-A0A7S0TSA1-F1
#
_cell.length_a   1.000
_cell.length_b   1.000
_cell.length_c   1.000
_cell.angle_alpha   90.00
_cell.angle_beta   90.00
_cell.angle_gamma   90.00
#
_symmetry.space_group_name_H-M   'P 1'
#
loop_
_entity.id
_entity.type
_entity.pdbx_description
1 polymer ?
#
loop_
_entity_poly.entity_id
_entity_poly.type
_entity_poly.pdbx_seq_one_letter_code
_entity_poly.pdbx_strand_id
1 'polypeptide(L)'
;SMLVLLDALEKIKWSDTQLGELFGGLGEEAEAATKAHAAMVDRVEAAAAMALTRLPNKLKSHGVTNGIHAAPTGVSAVAPSTSAALYAIQVVEMREMYKDASSHIQRIERKRQKLGEYVAELLESAAAHVTASVARCKDERVGRIYGAVNMHVLVAAAKGRLDGELAQADVDELVKLEREHRTSLLQRIWEPPLQHLSHVHIPSSLVGSGTGIRKSRDNRHQVKDAFSGFNNELDKILVAKVGWKVQDDELRGEMVEEHTSWVLRVYEAFYRNYASLPFSRHPDKYVRFTPDGIRGIIQDQLFRGD
;
A
#
# COMPACT_ATOMS: atom_id res chain seq x y z
N SER A 1 -23.33 9.36 4.56
CA SER A 1 -21.92 9.14 4.97
C SER A 1 -21.77 7.85 5.78
N MET A 2 -22.54 7.61 6.84
CA MET A 2 -22.60 6.30 7.53
C MET A 2 -23.61 5.34 6.89
N LEU A 3 -24.77 5.85 6.46
CA LEU A 3 -25.84 5.07 5.82
C LEU A 3 -25.44 4.41 4.49
N VAL A 4 -24.52 5.02 3.73
CA VAL A 4 -24.06 4.43 2.45
C VAL A 4 -22.97 3.39 2.68
N LEU A 5 -22.15 3.57 3.73
CA LEU A 5 -21.23 2.53 4.19
C LEU A 5 -21.99 1.34 4.75
N LEU A 6 -23.08 1.56 5.49
CA LEU A 6 -24.00 0.51 5.93
C LEU A 6 -24.71 -0.18 4.75
N ASP A 7 -25.18 0.55 3.74
CA ASP A 7 -25.76 -0.02 2.51
C ASP A 7 -24.73 -0.81 1.67
N ALA A 8 -23.48 -0.36 1.66
CA ALA A 8 -22.36 -1.03 1.01
C ALA A 8 -21.92 -2.30 1.76
N LEU A 9 -21.96 -2.26 3.10
CA LEU A 9 -21.77 -3.42 3.98
C LEU A 9 -22.94 -4.41 3.89
N GLU A 10 -24.19 -3.93 3.73
CA GLU A 10 -25.37 -4.76 3.50
C GLU A 10 -25.37 -5.44 2.12
N LYS A 11 -24.59 -4.92 1.16
CA LYS A 11 -24.35 -5.53 -0.15
C LYS A 11 -23.28 -6.61 -0.12
N ILE A 12 -22.34 -6.54 0.83
CA ILE A 12 -21.39 -7.62 1.14
C ILE A 12 -22.11 -8.61 2.07
N LYS A 13 -23.13 -9.28 1.54
CA LYS A 13 -23.87 -10.30 2.29
C LYS A 13 -23.25 -11.67 2.07
N TRP A 14 -22.25 -11.98 2.90
CA TRP A 14 -21.98 -13.37 3.24
C TRP A 14 -23.11 -13.83 4.16
N SER A 15 -23.75 -14.95 3.85
CA SER A 15 -24.80 -15.53 4.68
C SER A 15 -24.29 -15.85 6.10
N ASP A 16 -25.19 -15.90 7.09
CA ASP A 16 -24.84 -16.33 8.45
C ASP A 16 -24.16 -17.72 8.47
N THR A 17 -24.50 -18.56 7.49
CA THR A 17 -23.81 -19.84 7.25
C THR A 17 -22.35 -19.64 6.83
N GLN A 18 -22.07 -18.72 5.92
CA GLN A 18 -20.70 -18.43 5.47
C GLN A 18 -19.87 -17.76 6.57
N LEU A 19 -20.45 -16.85 7.35
CA LEU A 19 -19.79 -16.26 8.51
C LEU A 19 -19.57 -17.30 9.63
N GLY A 20 -20.54 -18.19 9.85
CA GLY A 20 -20.43 -19.33 10.77
C GLY A 20 -19.35 -20.33 10.36
N GLU A 21 -19.19 -20.61 9.06
CA GLU A 21 -18.10 -21.45 8.54
C GLU A 21 -16.72 -20.78 8.66
N LEU A 22 -16.67 -19.44 8.54
CA LEU A 22 -15.44 -18.67 8.62
C LEU A 22 -14.98 -18.52 10.07
N PHE A 23 -15.85 -18.05 10.96
CA PHE A 23 -15.52 -17.69 12.35
C PHE A 23 -15.78 -18.83 13.36
N GLY A 24 -16.61 -19.81 13.01
CA GLY A 24 -16.90 -20.96 13.87
C GLY A 24 -15.69 -21.88 14.05
N GLY A 25 -15.33 -22.13 15.30
CA GLY A 25 -14.29 -23.10 15.67
C GLY A 25 -12.87 -22.72 15.24
N LEU A 26 -12.61 -21.51 14.71
CA LEU A 26 -11.25 -21.07 14.32
C LEU A 26 -10.27 -21.14 15.50
N GLY A 27 -10.72 -20.74 16.69
CA GLY A 27 -9.91 -20.82 17.91
C GLY A 27 -9.62 -22.26 18.32
N GLU A 28 -10.64 -23.13 18.31
CA GLU A 28 -10.48 -24.55 18.67
C GLU A 28 -9.62 -25.30 17.64
N GLU A 29 -9.77 -25.00 16.35
CA GLU A 29 -8.95 -25.58 15.27
C GLU A 29 -7.49 -25.09 15.31
N ALA A 30 -7.24 -23.82 15.63
CA ALA A 30 -5.89 -23.27 15.80
C ALA A 30 -5.19 -23.85 17.04
N GLU A 31 -5.91 -24.01 18.15
CA GLU A 31 -5.42 -24.66 19.35
C GLU A 31 -5.14 -26.15 19.10
N ALA A 32 -6.05 -26.85 18.41
CA ALA A 32 -5.86 -28.25 18.01
C ALA A 32 -4.66 -28.43 17.08
N ALA A 33 -4.46 -27.54 16.10
CA ALA A 33 -3.30 -27.57 15.20
C ALA A 33 -1.99 -27.35 15.95
N THR A 34 -1.96 -26.41 16.89
CA THR A 34 -0.78 -26.13 17.73
C THR A 34 -0.45 -27.32 18.63
N LYS A 35 -1.47 -27.91 19.27
CA LYS A 35 -1.32 -29.11 20.10
C LYS A 35 -0.85 -30.33 19.29
N ALA A 36 -1.38 -30.52 18.08
CA ALA A 36 -0.96 -31.59 17.17
C ALA A 36 0.50 -31.40 16.71
N HIS A 37 0.91 -30.16 16.42
CA HIS A 37 2.30 -29.85 16.06
C HIS A 37 3.27 -30.07 17.23
N ALA A 38 2.94 -29.62 18.44
CA ALA A 38 3.74 -29.86 19.63
C ALA A 38 3.90 -31.36 19.92
N ALA A 39 2.81 -32.14 19.85
CA ALA A 39 2.86 -33.59 20.03
C ALA A 39 3.70 -34.31 18.97
N MET A 40 3.75 -33.78 17.74
CA MET A 40 4.63 -34.28 16.68
C MET A 40 6.10 -34.01 17.01
N VAL A 41 6.45 -32.79 17.44
CA VAL A 41 7.82 -32.41 17.82
C VAL A 41 8.32 -33.28 18.97
N ASP A 42 7.54 -33.41 20.06
CA ASP A 42 7.89 -34.24 21.22
C ASP A 42 8.18 -35.70 20.84
N ARG A 43 7.40 -36.26 19.90
CA ARG A 43 7.56 -37.65 19.44
C ARG A 43 8.74 -37.83 18.51
N VAL A 44 9.03 -36.85 17.64
CA VAL A 44 10.25 -36.85 16.82
C VAL A 44 11.49 -36.77 17.70
N GLU A 45 11.47 -35.90 18.70
CA GLU A 45 12.55 -35.79 19.69
C GLU A 45 12.70 -37.07 20.52
N ALA A 46 11.61 -37.68 20.98
CA ALA A 46 11.63 -38.94 21.71
C ALA A 46 12.15 -40.11 20.84
N ALA A 47 11.78 -40.15 19.56
CA ALA A 47 12.28 -41.15 18.63
C ALA A 47 13.76 -40.94 18.27
N ALA A 48 14.20 -39.70 18.09
CA ALA A 48 15.60 -39.35 17.92
C ALA A 48 16.42 -39.74 19.17
N ALA A 49 15.91 -39.46 20.37
CA ALA A 49 16.53 -39.85 21.64
C ALA A 49 16.60 -41.37 21.82
N MET A 50 15.54 -42.11 21.46
CA MET A 50 15.53 -43.57 21.47
C MET A 50 16.52 -44.17 20.44
N ALA A 51 16.64 -43.56 19.26
CA ALA A 51 17.61 -43.99 18.25
C ALA A 51 19.05 -43.73 18.73
N LEU A 52 19.33 -42.55 19.28
CA LEU A 52 20.64 -42.14 19.80
C LEU A 52 21.09 -42.99 21.00
N THR A 53 20.18 -43.41 21.87
CA THR A 53 20.49 -44.28 23.03
C THR A 53 20.66 -45.76 22.65
N ARG A 54 20.02 -46.23 21.57
CA ARG A 54 20.00 -47.66 21.19
C ARG A 54 20.99 -48.03 20.09
N LEU A 55 21.35 -47.11 19.19
CA LEU A 55 22.31 -47.37 18.10
C LEU A 55 23.72 -47.77 18.60
N PRO A 56 24.33 -47.05 19.55
CA PRO A 56 25.72 -47.31 19.96
C PRO A 56 25.90 -48.68 20.63
N ASN A 57 24.89 -49.14 21.37
CA ASN A 57 24.94 -50.40 22.11
C ASN A 57 24.60 -51.61 21.22
N LYS A 58 23.70 -51.46 20.22
CA LYS A 58 23.35 -52.55 19.29
C LYS A 58 24.39 -52.82 18.21
N LEU A 59 25.10 -51.79 17.73
CA LEU A 59 26.20 -51.98 16.78
C LEU A 59 27.40 -52.70 17.42
N LYS A 60 27.65 -52.46 18.72
CA LYS A 60 28.69 -53.17 19.49
C LYS A 60 28.28 -54.59 19.89
N SER A 61 27.00 -54.88 20.16
CA SER A 61 26.56 -56.18 20.65
C SER A 61 26.23 -57.22 19.57
N HIS A 62 26.10 -56.84 18.30
CA HIS A 62 25.65 -57.74 17.23
C HIS A 62 26.68 -58.12 16.18
N GLY A 63 27.93 -57.65 16.24
CA GLY A 63 28.99 -58.10 15.32
C GLY A 63 28.51 -58.21 13.86
N VAL A 64 27.80 -57.18 13.38
CA VAL A 64 27.00 -57.18 12.13
C VAL A 64 27.87 -57.25 10.87
N THR A 65 29.05 -57.84 10.94
CA THR A 65 29.75 -58.36 9.77
C THR A 65 29.43 -59.83 9.51
N ASN A 66 29.00 -60.66 10.48
CA ASN A 66 28.84 -62.11 10.25
C ASN A 66 27.69 -62.77 11.04
N GLY A 67 26.61 -63.19 10.36
CA GLY A 67 25.78 -64.32 10.81
C GLY A 67 24.28 -64.04 11.02
N ILE A 68 23.45 -64.42 10.04
CA ILE A 68 21.97 -64.30 10.06
C ILE A 68 21.27 -65.59 10.58
N HIS A 69 22.00 -66.62 11.05
CA HIS A 69 21.42 -67.96 11.29
C HIS A 69 21.52 -68.56 12.72
N ALA A 70 21.75 -67.78 13.78
CA ALA A 70 21.83 -68.35 15.14
C ALA A 70 20.48 -68.42 15.88
N ALA A 71 20.22 -69.55 16.55
CA ALA A 71 19.03 -69.83 17.37
C ALA A 71 19.03 -69.03 18.71
N PRO A 72 17.85 -68.71 19.28
CA PRO A 72 17.75 -67.81 20.43
C PRO A 72 18.30 -68.49 21.69
N THR A 73 19.34 -67.89 22.30
CA THR A 73 19.91 -68.32 23.59
C THR A 73 19.77 -67.19 24.60
N GLY A 74 18.88 -67.38 25.59
CA GLY A 74 18.73 -66.48 26.73
C GLY A 74 17.38 -65.77 26.81
N VAL A 75 16.65 -66.06 27.88
CA VAL A 75 15.40 -65.41 28.28
C VAL A 75 15.72 -63.95 28.67
N SER A 76 15.04 -62.98 28.07
CA SER A 76 15.06 -61.53 28.38
C SER A 76 15.78 -60.55 27.41
N ALA A 77 16.20 -60.96 26.20
CA ALA A 77 16.60 -60.01 25.16
C ALA A 77 15.50 -59.85 24.09
N VAL A 78 15.05 -58.60 23.85
CA VAL A 78 14.11 -58.29 22.75
C VAL A 78 14.80 -58.60 21.43
N ALA A 79 14.23 -59.52 20.64
CA ALA A 79 14.81 -59.93 19.38
C ALA A 79 15.01 -58.72 18.42
N PRO A 80 16.04 -58.73 17.56
CA PRO A 80 16.26 -57.67 16.58
C PRO A 80 15.04 -57.44 15.68
N SER A 81 14.34 -58.52 15.32
CA SER A 81 13.07 -58.50 14.58
C SER A 81 11.96 -57.77 15.33
N THR A 82 11.81 -58.01 16.64
CA THR A 82 10.85 -57.30 17.49
C THR A 82 11.18 -55.81 17.59
N SER A 83 12.46 -55.44 17.66
CA SER A 83 12.87 -54.04 17.65
C SER A 83 12.62 -53.34 16.30
N ALA A 84 12.84 -54.04 15.19
CA ALA A 84 12.53 -53.54 13.85
C ALA A 84 11.01 -53.36 13.65
N ALA A 85 10.20 -54.29 14.17
CA ALA A 85 8.76 -54.18 14.16
C ALA A 85 8.26 -52.97 14.98
N LEU A 86 8.81 -52.72 16.17
CA LEU A 86 8.48 -51.55 16.98
C LEU A 86 8.86 -50.22 16.30
N TYR A 87 10.01 -50.18 15.61
CA TYR A 87 10.42 -49.01 14.82
C TYR A 87 9.46 -48.76 13.63
N ALA A 88 9.07 -49.83 12.92
CA ALA A 88 8.11 -49.73 11.83
C ALA A 88 6.73 -49.23 12.31
N ILE A 89 6.26 -49.69 13.49
CA ILE A 89 5.02 -49.21 14.12
C ILE A 89 5.14 -47.71 14.44
N GLN A 90 6.25 -47.27 15.05
CA GLN A 90 6.48 -45.85 15.35
C GLN A 90 6.51 -44.96 14.10
N VAL A 91 7.11 -45.42 12.99
CA VAL A 91 7.14 -44.68 11.72
C VAL A 91 5.73 -44.53 11.14
N VAL A 92 4.88 -45.57 11.25
CA VAL A 92 3.48 -45.50 10.81
C VAL A 92 2.67 -44.54 11.69
N GLU A 93 2.85 -44.57 13.01
CA GLU A 93 2.19 -43.64 13.94
C GLU A 93 2.57 -42.18 13.66
N MET A 94 3.85 -41.90 13.38
CA MET A 94 4.31 -40.57 12.99
C MET A 94 3.71 -40.11 11.66
N ARG A 95 3.57 -41.01 10.69
CA ARG A 95 2.97 -40.71 9.39
C ARG A 95 1.51 -40.29 9.51
N GLU A 96 0.72 -40.98 10.33
CA GLU A 96 -0.69 -40.63 10.51
C GLU A 96 -0.85 -39.30 11.26
N MET A 97 -0.03 -39.05 12.29
CA MET A 97 -0.01 -37.74 12.96
C MET A 97 0.40 -36.58 12.04
N TYR A 98 1.41 -36.80 11.18
CA TYR A 98 1.83 -35.80 10.20
C TYR A 98 0.71 -35.47 9.22
N LYS A 99 -0.05 -36.47 8.76
CA LYS A 99 -1.22 -36.25 7.91
C LYS A 99 -2.30 -35.45 8.65
N ASP A 100 -2.58 -35.78 9.90
CA ASP A 100 -3.58 -35.05 10.70
C ASP A 100 -3.17 -33.59 10.90
N ALA A 101 -1.92 -33.31 11.32
CA ALA A 101 -1.41 -31.96 11.46
C ALA A 101 -1.43 -31.18 10.13
N SER A 102 -0.99 -31.81 9.04
CA SER A 102 -1.04 -31.22 7.69
C SER A 102 -2.48 -30.92 7.26
N SER A 103 -3.46 -31.75 7.65
CA SER A 103 -4.87 -31.54 7.30
C SER A 103 -5.49 -30.37 8.08
N HIS A 104 -5.11 -30.18 9.35
CA HIS A 104 -5.55 -29.05 10.17
C HIS A 104 -4.95 -27.74 9.64
N ILE A 105 -3.65 -27.72 9.32
CA ILE A 105 -2.99 -26.57 8.70
C ILE A 105 -3.67 -26.19 7.38
N GLN A 106 -3.94 -27.16 6.49
CA GLN A 106 -4.67 -26.91 5.25
C GLN A 106 -6.09 -26.37 5.47
N ARG A 107 -6.73 -26.71 6.60
CA ARG A 107 -8.07 -26.18 6.95
C ARG A 107 -7.98 -24.73 7.40
N ILE A 108 -7.00 -24.40 8.24
CA ILE A 108 -6.72 -23.04 8.70
C ILE A 108 -6.35 -22.14 7.52
N GLU A 109 -5.44 -22.57 6.65
CA GLU A 109 -5.04 -21.81 5.46
C GLU A 109 -6.23 -21.53 4.52
N ARG A 110 -7.16 -22.49 4.36
CA ARG A 110 -8.40 -22.25 3.60
C ARG A 110 -9.30 -21.21 4.25
N LYS A 111 -9.43 -21.21 5.58
CA LYS A 111 -10.22 -20.20 6.31
C LYS A 111 -9.56 -18.83 6.24
N ARG A 112 -8.23 -18.78 6.36
CA ARG A 112 -7.41 -17.58 6.20
C ARG A 112 -7.58 -16.97 4.80
N GLN A 113 -7.49 -17.78 3.75
CA GLN A 113 -7.73 -17.33 2.38
C GLN A 113 -9.13 -16.74 2.20
N LYS A 114 -10.18 -17.42 2.67
CA LYS A 114 -11.56 -16.91 2.60
C LYS A 114 -11.74 -15.60 3.37
N LEU A 115 -11.03 -15.43 4.50
CA LEU A 115 -11.04 -14.16 5.25
C LEU A 115 -10.36 -13.05 4.44
N GLY A 116 -9.24 -13.36 3.78
CA GLY A 116 -8.57 -12.45 2.86
C GLY A 116 -9.50 -11.96 1.73
N GLU A 117 -10.19 -12.90 1.08
CA GLU A 117 -11.20 -12.60 0.04
C GLU A 117 -12.31 -11.68 0.57
N TYR A 118 -12.86 -11.97 1.75
CA TYR A 118 -13.88 -11.14 2.39
C TYR A 118 -13.38 -9.71 2.70
N VAL A 119 -12.16 -9.59 3.23
CA VAL A 119 -11.57 -8.28 3.54
C VAL A 119 -11.27 -7.50 2.26
N ALA A 120 -10.86 -8.16 1.18
CA ALA A 120 -10.69 -7.52 -0.13
C ALA A 120 -12.01 -6.93 -0.65
N GLU A 121 -13.11 -7.69 -0.60
CA GLU A 121 -14.45 -7.20 -0.99
C GLU A 121 -14.88 -5.97 -0.16
N LEU A 122 -14.58 -5.97 1.15
CA LEU A 122 -14.83 -4.83 2.04
C LEU A 122 -14.03 -3.59 1.63
N LEU A 123 -12.75 -3.76 1.32
CA LEU A 123 -11.87 -2.66 0.91
C LEU A 123 -12.29 -2.09 -0.44
N GLU A 124 -12.67 -2.94 -1.40
CA GLU A 124 -13.20 -2.52 -2.70
C GLU A 124 -14.49 -1.69 -2.52
N SER A 125 -15.41 -2.18 -1.69
CA SER A 125 -16.66 -1.49 -1.39
C SER A 125 -16.44 -0.14 -0.68
N ALA A 126 -15.49 -0.08 0.25
CA ALA A 126 -15.07 1.15 0.89
C ALA A 126 -14.47 2.15 -0.13
N ALA A 127 -13.59 1.67 -1.02
CA ALA A 127 -12.99 2.47 -2.09
C ALA A 127 -14.06 3.02 -3.06
N ALA A 128 -15.04 2.20 -3.44
CA ALA A 128 -16.18 2.62 -4.26
C ALA A 128 -17.03 3.69 -3.55
N HIS A 129 -17.27 3.55 -2.25
CA HIS A 129 -17.97 4.56 -1.46
C HIS A 129 -17.21 5.88 -1.38
N VAL A 130 -15.89 5.85 -1.20
CA VAL A 130 -15.03 7.04 -1.24
C VAL A 130 -15.17 7.72 -2.60
N THR A 131 -15.03 6.98 -3.70
CA THR A 131 -15.17 7.50 -5.07
C THR A 131 -16.54 8.16 -5.29
N ALA A 132 -17.63 7.51 -4.86
CA ALA A 132 -18.97 8.07 -4.94
C ALA A 132 -19.14 9.32 -4.07
N SER A 133 -18.45 9.40 -2.93
CA SER A 133 -18.44 10.59 -2.07
C SER A 133 -17.70 11.75 -2.70
N VAL A 134 -16.55 11.49 -3.33
CA VAL A 134 -15.79 12.48 -4.10
C VAL A 134 -16.67 13.11 -5.19
N ALA A 135 -17.43 12.30 -5.92
CA ALA A 135 -18.32 12.77 -6.98
C ALA A 135 -19.47 13.70 -6.49
N ARG A 136 -19.80 13.67 -5.19
CA ARG A 136 -20.84 14.52 -4.60
C ARG A 136 -20.30 15.83 -4.01
N CYS A 137 -18.98 16.00 -3.94
CA CYS A 137 -18.37 17.22 -3.43
C CYS A 137 -18.60 18.38 -4.40
N LYS A 138 -19.10 19.52 -3.90
CA LYS A 138 -19.31 20.73 -4.71
C LYS A 138 -17.99 21.31 -5.23
N ASP A 139 -16.96 21.34 -4.38
CA ASP A 139 -15.60 21.68 -4.79
C ASP A 139 -14.85 20.40 -5.10
N GLU A 140 -14.50 20.21 -6.38
CA GLU A 140 -13.79 19.03 -6.82
C GLU A 140 -12.42 18.87 -6.16
N ARG A 141 -11.75 19.97 -5.78
CA ARG A 141 -10.45 19.93 -5.08
C ARG A 141 -10.61 19.34 -3.69
N VAL A 142 -11.63 19.79 -2.97
CA VAL A 142 -11.99 19.22 -1.65
C VAL A 142 -12.34 17.74 -1.79
N GLY A 143 -13.10 17.37 -2.84
CA GLY A 143 -13.37 15.97 -3.16
C GLY A 143 -12.10 15.15 -3.39
N ARG A 144 -11.12 15.66 -4.15
CA ARG A 144 -9.86 14.95 -4.37
C ARG A 144 -8.98 14.85 -3.13
N ILE A 145 -8.94 15.88 -2.27
CA ILE A 145 -8.28 15.80 -0.96
C ILE A 145 -8.92 14.70 -0.10
N TYR A 146 -10.26 14.67 -0.03
CA TYR A 146 -10.99 13.62 0.69
C TYR A 146 -10.65 12.23 0.14
N GLY A 147 -10.63 12.06 -1.18
CA GLY A 147 -10.25 10.82 -1.84
C GLY A 147 -8.83 10.37 -1.48
N ALA A 148 -7.85 11.27 -1.62
CA ALA A 148 -6.45 10.98 -1.29
C ALA A 148 -6.28 10.56 0.18
N VAL A 149 -6.87 11.31 1.12
CA VAL A 149 -6.78 11.02 2.56
C VAL A 149 -7.41 9.67 2.90
N ASN A 150 -8.61 9.36 2.37
CA ASN A 150 -9.26 8.09 2.68
C ASN A 150 -8.54 6.90 2.03
N MET A 151 -8.10 7.01 0.78
CA MET A 151 -7.34 5.94 0.14
C MET A 151 -6.00 5.69 0.84
N HIS A 152 -5.31 6.75 1.27
CA HIS A 152 -4.06 6.62 2.03
C HIS A 152 -4.25 5.77 3.30
N VAL A 153 -5.33 6.00 4.05
CA VAL A 153 -5.66 5.18 5.24
C VAL A 153 -5.93 3.73 4.86
N LEU A 154 -6.65 3.47 3.76
CA LEU A 154 -6.92 2.11 3.29
C LEU A 154 -5.63 1.40 2.85
N VAL A 155 -4.74 2.09 2.14
CA VAL A 155 -3.42 1.59 1.72
C VAL A 155 -2.55 1.25 2.94
N ALA A 156 -2.50 2.15 3.93
CA ALA A 156 -1.75 1.92 5.16
C ALA A 156 -2.30 0.72 5.95
N ALA A 157 -3.62 0.57 6.03
CA ALA A 157 -4.26 -0.59 6.66
C ALA A 157 -3.94 -1.89 5.92
N ALA A 158 -4.02 -1.88 4.59
CA ALA A 158 -3.72 -3.03 3.74
C ALA A 158 -2.26 -3.50 3.88
N LYS A 159 -1.30 -2.57 3.81
CA LYS A 159 0.14 -2.87 3.92
C LYS A 159 0.61 -3.20 5.32
N GLY A 160 -0.04 -2.67 6.35
CA GLY A 160 0.40 -2.82 7.74
C GLY A 160 -0.33 -3.93 8.50
N ARG A 161 -1.66 -3.89 8.52
CA ARG A 161 -2.49 -4.76 9.37
C ARG A 161 -2.98 -6.01 8.66
N LEU A 162 -2.94 -6.02 7.33
CA LEU A 162 -3.43 -7.10 6.47
C LEU A 162 -2.33 -7.70 5.60
N ASP A 163 -1.06 -7.49 6.00
CA ASP A 163 0.09 -8.03 5.29
C ASP A 163 0.03 -9.56 5.23
N GLY A 164 0.19 -10.10 4.02
CA GLY A 164 0.04 -11.53 3.73
C GLY A 164 -1.39 -12.07 3.74
N GLU A 165 -2.41 -11.26 4.06
CA GLU A 165 -3.83 -11.67 4.00
C GLU A 165 -4.51 -11.26 2.69
N LEU A 166 -4.00 -10.22 2.02
CA LEU A 166 -4.54 -9.71 0.75
C LEU A 166 -3.66 -10.14 -0.43
N ALA A 167 -4.27 -10.27 -1.61
CA ALA A 167 -3.48 -10.40 -2.83
C ALA A 167 -2.78 -9.07 -3.13
N GLN A 168 -1.54 -9.15 -3.64
CA GLN A 168 -0.77 -7.95 -3.99
C GLN A 168 -1.52 -7.03 -4.98
N ALA A 169 -2.29 -7.62 -5.90
CA ALA A 169 -3.09 -6.89 -6.87
C ALA A 169 -4.16 -5.98 -6.20
N ASP A 170 -4.75 -6.41 -5.09
CA ASP A 170 -5.76 -5.63 -4.37
C ASP A 170 -5.11 -4.41 -3.70
N VAL A 171 -3.92 -4.60 -3.12
CA VAL A 171 -3.12 -3.53 -2.53
C VAL A 171 -2.69 -2.52 -3.60
N ASP A 172 -2.24 -3.03 -4.76
CA ASP A 172 -1.80 -2.19 -5.88
C ASP A 172 -2.93 -1.32 -6.45
N GLU A 173 -4.16 -1.84 -6.52
CA GLU A 173 -5.31 -1.05 -6.98
C GLU A 173 -5.66 0.08 -6.00
N LEU A 174 -5.59 -0.16 -4.68
CA LEU A 174 -5.77 0.91 -3.68
C LEU A 174 -4.70 2.01 -3.81
N VAL A 175 -3.43 1.61 -3.99
CA VAL A 175 -2.30 2.54 -4.20
C VAL A 175 -2.48 3.35 -5.48
N LYS A 176 -2.99 2.71 -6.55
CA LYS A 176 -3.31 3.38 -7.80
C LYS A 176 -4.42 4.42 -7.62
N LEU A 177 -5.51 4.09 -6.93
CA LEU A 177 -6.60 5.02 -6.64
C LEU A 177 -6.13 6.22 -5.80
N GLU A 178 -5.30 6.00 -4.78
CA GLU A 178 -4.67 7.08 -4.02
C GLU A 178 -3.90 8.04 -4.93
N ARG A 179 -3.02 7.48 -5.78
CA ARG A 179 -2.21 8.26 -6.72
C ARG A 179 -3.08 9.02 -7.74
N GLU A 180 -4.15 8.42 -8.24
CA GLU A 180 -5.09 9.07 -9.13
C GLU A 180 -5.74 10.28 -8.47
N HIS A 181 -6.18 10.16 -7.22
CA HIS A 181 -6.73 11.30 -6.47
C HIS A 181 -5.70 12.44 -6.31
N ARG A 182 -4.44 12.12 -5.96
CA ARG A 182 -3.38 13.13 -5.80
C ARG A 182 -3.02 13.82 -7.12
N THR A 183 -2.83 13.05 -8.18
CA THR A 183 -2.53 13.57 -9.52
C THR A 183 -3.66 14.47 -10.03
N SER A 184 -4.89 14.04 -9.84
CA SER A 184 -6.08 14.78 -10.29
C SER A 184 -6.34 16.03 -9.43
N LEU A 185 -5.91 16.06 -8.17
CA LEU A 185 -5.90 17.28 -7.35
C LEU A 185 -4.87 18.29 -7.87
N LEU A 186 -3.65 17.82 -8.11
CA LEU A 186 -2.55 18.64 -8.61
C LEU A 186 -2.93 19.33 -9.93
N GLN A 187 -3.54 18.60 -10.87
CA GLN A 187 -4.06 19.17 -12.12
C GLN A 187 -5.11 20.25 -11.86
N ARG A 188 -6.11 19.99 -11.00
CA ARG A 188 -7.17 20.97 -10.70
C ARG A 188 -6.66 22.25 -10.05
N ILE A 189 -5.63 22.16 -9.22
CA ILE A 189 -5.05 23.33 -8.55
C ILE A 189 -4.20 24.11 -9.56
N TRP A 190 -3.33 23.44 -10.32
CA TRP A 190 -2.25 24.11 -11.01
C TRP A 190 -2.42 24.25 -12.51
N GLU A 191 -3.29 23.48 -13.15
CA GLU A 191 -3.54 23.66 -14.58
C GLU A 191 -4.09 25.06 -14.91
N PRO A 192 -5.11 25.60 -14.20
CA PRO A 192 -5.62 26.95 -14.50
C PRO A 192 -4.56 28.07 -14.49
N PRO A 193 -3.74 28.24 -13.43
CA PRO A 193 -2.69 29.27 -13.45
C PRO A 193 -1.62 28.99 -14.51
N LEU A 194 -1.23 27.73 -14.73
CA LEU A 194 -0.18 27.38 -15.68
C LEU A 194 -0.62 27.52 -17.15
N GLN A 195 -1.89 27.34 -17.46
CA GLN A 195 -2.45 27.56 -18.80
C GLN A 195 -2.20 28.99 -19.29
N HIS A 196 -2.29 30.00 -18.40
CA HIS A 196 -1.98 31.40 -18.75
C HIS A 196 -0.55 31.61 -19.24
N LEU A 197 0.41 30.81 -18.77
CA LEU A 197 1.81 30.90 -19.16
C LEU A 197 2.06 30.29 -20.56
N SER A 198 1.20 29.35 -20.97
CA SER A 198 1.33 28.62 -22.24
C SER A 198 0.98 29.44 -23.47
N HIS A 199 0.20 30.52 -23.31
CA HIS A 199 -0.26 31.38 -24.40
C HIS A 199 0.80 32.36 -24.92
N VAL A 200 1.99 32.40 -24.31
CA VAL A 200 3.07 33.29 -24.75
C VAL A 200 3.88 32.60 -25.85
N HIS A 201 3.69 33.05 -27.09
CA HIS A 201 4.33 32.47 -28.28
C HIS A 201 5.42 33.39 -28.84
N ILE A 202 6.49 33.57 -28.07
CA ILE A 202 7.62 34.41 -28.46
C ILE A 202 8.83 33.52 -28.75
N PRO A 203 9.35 33.50 -29.99
CA PRO A 203 10.52 32.70 -30.33
C PRO A 203 11.69 32.95 -29.40
N SER A 204 12.33 31.89 -28.90
CA SER A 204 13.44 31.99 -27.93
C SER A 204 14.61 32.87 -28.42
N SER A 205 14.83 32.92 -29.74
CA SER A 205 15.83 33.82 -30.37
C SER A 205 15.54 35.31 -30.14
N LEU A 206 14.26 35.68 -30.00
CA LEU A 206 13.80 37.04 -29.73
C LEU A 206 13.75 37.36 -28.24
N VAL A 207 13.68 36.33 -27.39
CA VAL A 207 13.72 36.42 -25.92
C VAL A 207 15.14 36.72 -25.44
N GLY A 208 16.14 35.95 -25.90
CA GLY A 208 17.52 36.06 -25.42
C GLY A 208 18.20 37.41 -25.68
N SER A 209 17.81 38.14 -26.72
CA SER A 209 18.32 39.50 -26.99
C SER A 209 17.44 40.61 -26.39
N GLY A 210 16.25 40.28 -25.86
CA GLY A 210 15.24 41.23 -25.40
C GLY A 210 14.67 42.16 -26.49
N THR A 211 15.19 42.10 -27.73
CA THR A 211 14.83 43.03 -28.82
C THR A 211 13.43 42.80 -29.37
N GLY A 212 12.98 41.54 -29.43
CA GLY A 212 11.64 41.20 -29.92
C GLY A 212 10.52 41.63 -28.98
N ILE A 213 10.78 41.67 -27.67
CA ILE A 213 9.82 42.20 -26.68
C ILE A 213 9.83 43.72 -26.66
N ARG A 214 11.00 44.38 -26.74
CA ARG A 214 11.08 45.85 -26.78
C ARG A 214 10.30 46.44 -27.96
N LYS A 215 10.40 45.81 -29.14
CA LYS A 215 9.87 46.35 -30.39
C LYS A 215 8.42 46.00 -30.68
N SER A 216 7.90 44.90 -30.13
CA SER A 216 6.53 44.45 -30.39
C SER A 216 5.59 44.83 -29.24
N ARG A 217 4.53 45.59 -29.52
CA ARG A 217 3.47 45.87 -28.55
C ARG A 217 2.72 44.59 -28.18
N ASP A 218 2.50 43.71 -29.14
CA ASP A 218 1.77 42.46 -28.98
C ASP A 218 2.50 41.49 -28.03
N ASN A 219 3.80 41.27 -28.25
CA ASN A 219 4.63 40.44 -27.39
C ASN A 219 4.62 40.92 -25.92
N ARG A 220 4.64 42.25 -25.72
CA ARG A 220 4.55 42.83 -24.37
C ARG A 220 3.19 42.59 -23.72
N HIS A 221 2.11 42.62 -24.50
CA HIS A 221 0.77 42.35 -24.01
C HIS A 221 0.62 40.89 -23.60
N GLN A 222 1.07 39.94 -24.43
CA GLN A 222 1.05 38.51 -24.10
C GLN A 222 1.74 38.22 -22.76
N VAL A 223 2.94 38.79 -22.51
CA VAL A 223 3.65 38.60 -21.24
C VAL A 223 2.90 39.22 -20.06
N LYS A 224 2.32 40.42 -20.21
CA LYS A 224 1.51 41.05 -19.15
C LYS A 224 0.29 40.22 -18.80
N ASP A 225 -0.40 39.71 -19.82
CA ASP A 225 -1.64 38.96 -19.66
C ASP A 225 -1.36 37.61 -19.01
N ALA A 226 -0.27 36.94 -19.39
CA ALA A 226 0.17 35.70 -18.76
C ALA A 226 0.46 35.88 -17.26
N PHE A 227 1.27 36.88 -16.89
CA PHE A 227 1.54 37.16 -15.47
C PHE A 227 0.27 37.57 -14.71
N SER A 228 -0.59 38.41 -15.31
CA SER A 228 -1.84 38.84 -14.66
C SER A 228 -2.81 37.68 -14.45
N GLY A 229 -2.98 36.82 -15.46
CA GLY A 229 -3.81 35.62 -15.39
C GLY A 229 -3.31 34.64 -14.34
N PHE A 230 -2.00 34.35 -14.34
CA PHE A 230 -1.37 33.53 -13.31
C PHE A 230 -1.62 34.08 -11.90
N ASN A 231 -1.40 35.38 -11.69
CA ASN A 231 -1.61 36.00 -10.38
C ASN A 231 -3.07 35.88 -9.91
N ASN A 232 -4.02 36.12 -10.81
CA ASN A 232 -5.45 36.05 -10.48
C ASN A 232 -5.87 34.63 -10.09
N GLU A 233 -5.39 33.60 -10.81
CA GLU A 233 -5.66 32.21 -10.44
C GLU A 233 -4.95 31.81 -9.15
N LEU A 234 -3.72 32.26 -8.92
CA LEU A 234 -3.01 32.00 -7.67
C LEU A 234 -3.70 32.64 -6.46
N ASP A 235 -4.21 33.88 -6.59
CA ASP A 235 -4.99 34.52 -5.53
C ASP A 235 -6.26 33.71 -5.20
N LYS A 236 -6.95 33.13 -6.20
CA LYS A 236 -8.09 32.23 -5.97
C LYS A 236 -7.69 30.95 -5.23
N ILE A 237 -6.52 30.39 -5.54
CA ILE A 237 -5.97 29.23 -4.83
C ILE A 237 -5.66 29.59 -3.38
N LEU A 238 -5.05 30.75 -3.13
CA LEU A 238 -4.72 31.23 -1.78
C LEU A 238 -5.96 31.44 -0.90
N VAL A 239 -7.08 31.86 -1.48
CA VAL A 239 -8.36 31.94 -0.77
C VAL A 239 -8.94 30.55 -0.51
N ALA A 240 -8.93 29.66 -1.51
CA ALA A 240 -9.53 28.34 -1.39
C ALA A 240 -8.75 27.41 -0.44
N LYS A 241 -7.42 27.51 -0.39
CA LYS A 241 -6.56 26.62 0.40
C LYS A 241 -6.79 26.65 1.91
N VAL A 242 -7.38 27.73 2.43
CA VAL A 242 -7.65 27.88 3.88
C VAL A 242 -8.53 26.73 4.38
N GLY A 243 -9.42 26.20 3.54
CA GLY A 243 -10.24 25.03 3.87
C GLY A 243 -9.58 23.67 3.63
N TRP A 244 -8.35 23.63 3.10
CA TRP A 244 -7.67 22.38 2.74
C TRP A 244 -6.75 21.97 3.88
N LYS A 245 -7.10 20.88 4.56
CA LYS A 245 -6.31 20.33 5.66
C LYS A 245 -6.04 18.85 5.47
N VAL A 246 -4.77 18.46 5.57
CA VAL A 246 -4.32 17.06 5.61
C VAL A 246 -3.57 16.85 6.92
N GLN A 247 -4.10 15.98 7.78
CA GLN A 247 -3.55 15.75 9.12
C GLN A 247 -2.30 14.88 9.09
N ASP A 248 -2.28 13.87 8.23
CA ASP A 248 -1.16 12.96 8.08
C ASP A 248 0.06 13.70 7.51
N ASP A 249 1.18 13.65 8.23
CA ASP A 249 2.39 14.42 7.89
C ASP A 249 3.14 13.84 6.69
N GLU A 250 3.12 12.52 6.52
CA GLU A 250 3.79 11.80 5.43
C GLU A 250 3.05 12.07 4.12
N LEU A 251 1.74 11.80 4.08
CA LEU A 251 0.89 12.11 2.93
C LEU A 251 0.97 13.60 2.56
N ARG A 252 0.91 14.49 3.56
CA ARG A 252 1.01 15.93 3.30
C ARG A 252 2.37 16.29 2.71
N GLY A 253 3.46 15.71 3.21
CA GLY A 253 4.80 15.89 2.69
C GLY A 253 4.92 15.47 1.23
N GLU A 254 4.44 14.27 0.89
CA GLU A 254 4.43 13.76 -0.48
C GLU A 254 3.63 14.66 -1.42
N MET A 255 2.42 15.06 -1.01
CA MET A 255 1.58 15.96 -1.81
C MET A 255 2.26 17.32 -2.03
N VAL A 256 2.86 17.91 -0.99
CA VAL A 256 3.61 19.17 -1.09
C VAL A 256 4.78 19.05 -2.06
N GLU A 257 5.53 17.96 -2.00
CA GLU A 257 6.67 17.71 -2.91
C GLU A 257 6.22 17.54 -4.36
N GLU A 258 5.16 16.76 -4.61
CA GLU A 258 4.57 16.58 -5.94
C GLU A 258 4.11 17.92 -6.54
N HIS A 259 3.39 18.73 -5.75
CA HIS A 259 2.87 20.02 -6.19
C HIS A 259 4.02 21.00 -6.45
N THR A 260 5.03 21.05 -5.57
CA THR A 260 6.22 21.90 -5.73
C THR A 260 6.97 21.56 -7.02
N SER A 261 7.25 20.28 -7.24
CA SER A 261 8.02 19.80 -8.39
C SER A 261 7.31 20.10 -9.71
N TRP A 262 5.99 19.88 -9.78
CA TRP A 262 5.22 20.12 -11.00
C TRP A 262 5.17 21.60 -11.38
N VAL A 263 4.80 22.45 -10.42
CA VAL A 263 4.57 23.88 -10.66
C VAL A 263 5.86 24.60 -10.99
N LEU A 264 6.91 24.37 -10.21
CA LEU A 264 8.16 25.10 -10.36
C LEU A 264 8.87 24.74 -11.66
N ARG A 265 8.75 23.49 -12.14
CA ARG A 265 9.27 23.10 -13.46
C ARG A 265 8.79 24.03 -14.58
N VAL A 266 7.53 24.44 -14.54
CA VAL A 266 6.93 25.31 -15.57
C VAL A 266 7.15 26.79 -15.24
N TYR A 267 6.87 27.18 -14.00
CA TYR A 267 6.92 28.59 -13.60
C TYR A 267 8.35 29.16 -13.61
N GLU A 268 9.36 28.40 -13.16
CA GLU A 268 10.76 28.86 -13.16
C GLU A 268 11.25 29.14 -14.58
N ALA A 269 10.89 28.28 -15.53
CA ALA A 269 11.23 28.47 -16.93
C ALA A 269 10.59 29.74 -17.50
N PHE A 270 9.30 29.94 -17.23
CA PHE A 270 8.59 31.15 -17.67
C PHE A 270 9.17 32.41 -17.02
N TYR A 271 9.35 32.40 -15.70
CA TYR A 271 9.89 33.52 -14.93
C TYR A 271 11.28 33.91 -15.44
N ARG A 272 12.20 32.95 -15.59
CA ARG A 272 13.55 33.21 -16.11
C ARG A 272 13.53 33.83 -17.50
N ASN A 273 12.62 33.38 -18.36
CA ASN A 273 12.56 33.84 -19.75
C ASN A 273 11.95 35.24 -19.87
N TYR A 274 10.98 35.62 -19.02
CA TYR A 274 10.16 36.81 -19.26
C TYR A 274 10.21 37.88 -18.15
N ALA A 275 10.53 37.53 -16.90
CA ALA A 275 10.43 38.45 -15.77
C ALA A 275 11.37 39.66 -15.88
N SER A 276 12.57 39.48 -16.44
CA SER A 276 13.57 40.54 -16.63
C SER A 276 13.39 41.34 -17.92
N LEU A 277 12.45 40.95 -18.79
CA LEU A 277 12.25 41.60 -20.07
C LEU A 277 11.50 42.94 -19.90
N PRO A 278 11.73 43.91 -20.78
CA PRO A 278 11.13 45.25 -20.71
C PRO A 278 9.70 45.25 -21.30
N PHE A 279 8.84 44.38 -20.79
CA PHE A 279 7.45 44.27 -21.23
C PHE A 279 6.54 45.36 -20.63
N SER A 280 6.94 45.95 -19.49
CA SER A 280 6.22 46.99 -18.78
C SER A 280 7.17 48.07 -18.25
N ARG A 281 6.65 49.29 -18.03
CA ARG A 281 7.34 50.34 -17.26
C ARG A 281 7.31 50.09 -15.75
N HIS A 282 6.34 49.29 -15.30
CA HIS A 282 6.16 48.87 -13.91
C HIS A 282 6.05 47.33 -13.90
N PRO A 283 7.17 46.60 -14.02
CA PRO A 283 7.15 45.14 -14.06
C PRO A 283 6.67 44.51 -12.74
N ASP A 284 6.96 45.13 -11.59
CA ASP A 284 6.59 44.63 -10.26
C ASP A 284 5.07 44.51 -10.05
N LYS A 285 4.27 45.28 -10.81
CA LYS A 285 2.81 45.13 -10.81
C LYS A 285 2.35 43.77 -11.36
N TYR A 286 3.14 43.17 -12.25
CA TYR A 286 2.83 41.93 -12.95
C TYR A 286 3.61 40.75 -12.36
N VAL A 287 4.90 40.92 -12.09
CA VAL A 287 5.75 39.89 -11.49
C VAL A 287 5.60 39.92 -9.96
N ARG A 288 4.43 39.50 -9.46
CA ARG A 288 4.09 39.55 -8.02
C ARG A 288 4.73 38.42 -7.20
N PHE A 289 4.93 37.27 -7.82
CA PHE A 289 5.43 36.07 -7.14
C PHE A 289 6.75 35.66 -7.77
N THR A 290 7.76 35.40 -6.93
CA THR A 290 9.00 34.77 -7.38
C THR A 290 8.83 33.25 -7.32
N PRO A 291 9.70 32.46 -8.00
CA PRO A 291 9.68 31.01 -7.85
C PRO A 291 9.82 30.56 -6.39
N ASP A 292 10.70 31.21 -5.61
CA ASP A 292 10.85 30.93 -4.18
C ASP A 292 9.60 31.32 -3.37
N GLY A 293 8.93 32.41 -3.75
CA GLY A 293 7.65 32.78 -3.15
C GLY A 293 6.56 31.74 -3.37
N ILE A 294 6.46 31.19 -4.59
CA ILE A 294 5.53 30.08 -4.88
C ILE A 294 5.91 28.83 -4.12
N ARG A 295 7.22 28.50 -4.05
CA ARG A 295 7.72 27.38 -3.25
C ARG A 295 7.28 27.50 -1.80
N GLY A 296 7.48 28.67 -1.17
CA GLY A 296 7.05 28.94 0.20
C GLY A 296 5.53 28.83 0.38
N ILE A 297 4.73 29.34 -0.57
CA ILE A 297 3.27 29.17 -0.55
C ILE A 297 2.89 27.68 -0.51
N ILE A 298 3.53 26.84 -1.33
CA ILE A 298 3.22 25.41 -1.38
C ILE A 298 3.68 24.70 -0.10
N GLN A 299 4.93 24.92 0.32
CA GLN A 299 5.53 24.20 1.45
C GLN A 299 4.94 24.62 2.80
N ASP A 300 4.68 25.90 2.98
CA ASP A 300 4.32 26.45 4.29
C ASP A 300 2.82 26.59 4.47
N GLN A 301 2.03 26.69 3.39
CA GLN A 301 0.62 27.06 3.50
C GLN A 301 -0.36 26.06 2.87
N LEU A 302 0.08 25.22 1.93
CA LEU A 302 -0.83 24.26 1.30
C LEU A 302 -1.14 23.10 2.26
N PHE A 303 -2.41 22.72 2.36
CA PHE A 303 -2.89 21.59 3.18
C PHE A 303 -2.74 21.74 4.72
N ARG A 304 -2.40 22.93 5.23
CA ARG A 304 -2.28 23.20 6.68
C ARG A 304 -3.62 23.53 7.34
N GLY A 305 -4.55 24.15 6.60
CA GLY A 305 -5.90 24.49 7.06
C GLY A 305 -6.03 25.85 7.74
N ASP A 306 -5.04 26.73 7.58
CA ASP A 306 -4.93 28.09 8.10
C ASP A 306 -4.43 29.10 7.03
#